data_AF-A0A512C903-F1
#
_entry.id   AF-A0A512C903-F1
#
_cell.length_a   1.000
_cell.length_b   1.000
_cell.length_c   1.000
_cell.angle_alpha   90.00
_cell.angle_beta   90.00
_cell.angle_gamma   90.00
#
_symmetry.space_group_name_H-M   'P 1'
#
loop_
_entity.id
_entity.type
_entity.pdbx_description
1 polymer ?
#
loop_
_entity_poly.entity_id
_entity_poly.type
_entity_poly.pdbx_seq_one_letter_code
_entity_poly.pdbx_strand_id
1 'polypeptide(L)'
;MTIALIFSYNFSVAQNEATKEASESSQSVFYIKEVLQDGKGDFDPWNTQRWSAWYNEKGEIIRQFDVDTSVKFKSRNEPWLVKISEKFTNKSLFTIAKQGIVMDGNGLIMDVRTERQKLPLDELYALKKEPWTDGNELRGIFYNLPQIEGIQATKIKNFTFMGWKRGIKINGTGDQEQHRLIVENCVFTRNKIGFYTNGYNTLLRNCDLFENGYGAIYSGSRSRRNQFIGNTFRDNTLSQNQHSYGDFIGDTFFDSEISSNTFAKSHIKTDQRRIGISMFRNMGESNNLREQMPHNNIIRGNHFDGYSVAIHIGSRMGRDTRNDITDEGRDYAFYNLIADNTIENSTIGIKINTEGNTISGNAFTNVEEEIVLQCVFFKLENTTINYQKDDEVKLWYVTEDYAQYSDWFRFQDDLNGSIKKEEKLITVFSQREGPSFSQNQDENFKLNPVKASGKNLLEDYRLGVPMATATGEFSLDLPGNEFVAIWDQPISRINEKDYYSILFFDDKGTEINRCGRSEVKWKEIAVGYFTKKEGEMEVAAIPAEAIEGKYPVYIFDRGFQVPKEILYGDNENPDITIKTDMNQELMVLFQ
;
A
#
# COMPACT_ATOMS: atom_id res chain seq x y z
N MET A 1 0.25 11.67 -39.00
CA MET A 1 0.46 12.92 -38.24
C MET A 1 -0.62 12.97 -37.19
N THR A 2 -0.36 12.36 -36.03
CA THR A 2 -1.34 12.17 -34.96
C THR A 2 -0.62 12.51 -33.67
N ILE A 3 -1.00 13.63 -33.08
CA ILE A 3 -0.41 14.16 -31.85
C ILE A 3 -0.89 13.26 -30.71
N ALA A 4 0.01 12.42 -30.20
CA ALA A 4 -0.21 11.70 -28.95
C ALA A 4 -0.01 12.70 -27.80
N LEU A 5 -1.12 13.12 -27.19
CA LEU A 5 -1.12 13.84 -25.92
C LEU A 5 -0.65 12.88 -24.82
N ILE A 6 0.63 12.99 -24.47
CA ILE A 6 1.23 12.30 -23.32
C ILE A 6 0.71 13.00 -22.05
N PHE A 7 -0.26 12.39 -21.38
CA PHE A 7 -0.59 12.69 -19.99
C PHE A 7 0.28 11.82 -19.07
N SER A 8 1.50 12.28 -18.78
CA SER A 8 2.33 11.71 -17.70
C SER A 8 1.92 12.36 -16.37
N TYR A 9 1.07 11.67 -15.60
CA TYR A 9 0.79 12.06 -14.22
C TYR A 9 1.88 11.51 -13.28
N ASN A 10 2.59 12.43 -12.64
CA ASN A 10 3.73 12.18 -11.75
C ASN A 10 3.29 11.60 -10.41
N PHE A 11 3.42 10.28 -10.25
CA PHE A 11 3.54 9.61 -8.94
C PHE A 11 4.91 8.92 -8.75
N SER A 12 5.84 9.04 -9.70
CA SER A 12 7.15 8.38 -9.71
C SER A 12 8.22 9.03 -8.81
N VAL A 13 7.83 9.66 -7.70
CA VAL A 13 8.72 10.55 -6.91
C VAL A 13 9.01 10.00 -5.51
N ALA A 14 8.28 9.01 -4.99
CA ALA A 14 8.43 8.58 -3.59
C ALA A 14 9.62 7.63 -3.31
N GLN A 15 10.16 6.91 -4.30
CA GLN A 15 11.26 5.96 -4.09
C GLN A 15 12.63 6.52 -4.53
N ASN A 16 12.66 7.35 -5.59
CA ASN A 16 13.88 8.04 -6.03
C ASN A 16 14.43 9.06 -5.00
N GLU A 17 13.63 9.44 -4.00
CA GLU A 17 14.08 10.26 -2.87
C GLU A 17 14.93 9.47 -1.87
N ALA A 18 14.69 8.17 -1.66
CA ALA A 18 15.36 7.40 -0.62
C ALA A 18 16.84 7.11 -0.93
N THR A 19 17.18 6.82 -2.19
CA THR A 19 18.54 6.46 -2.60
C THR A 19 19.42 7.67 -2.95
N LYS A 20 18.84 8.81 -3.33
CA LYS A 20 19.59 10.07 -3.54
C LYS A 20 19.83 10.88 -2.26
N GLU A 21 18.98 10.75 -1.24
CA GLU A 21 19.08 11.51 0.02
C GLU A 21 20.17 10.99 0.99
N ALA A 22 20.78 9.83 0.70
CA ALA A 22 21.92 9.32 1.48
C ALA A 22 23.25 10.06 1.18
N SER A 23 23.30 10.94 0.17
CA SER A 23 24.54 11.59 -0.28
C SER A 23 24.57 13.12 -0.20
N GLU A 24 23.64 13.78 0.51
CA GLU A 24 23.66 15.24 0.58
C GLU A 24 24.57 15.77 1.71
N SER A 25 25.46 16.67 1.30
CA SER A 25 26.59 17.22 2.05
C SER A 25 26.22 17.90 3.36
N SER A 26 27.08 17.70 4.36
CA SER A 26 27.05 18.32 5.69
C SER A 26 26.95 19.85 5.65
N GLN A 27 25.73 20.39 5.74
CA GLN A 27 25.54 21.66 6.43
C GLN A 27 25.78 21.42 7.92
N SER A 28 26.36 22.39 8.62
CA SER A 28 26.50 22.30 10.08
C SER A 28 25.12 22.09 10.70
N VAL A 29 24.94 20.99 11.44
CA VAL A 29 23.70 20.68 12.15
C VAL A 29 23.55 21.68 13.30
N PHE A 30 22.46 22.43 13.33
CA PHE A 30 22.17 23.40 14.39
C PHE A 30 21.06 22.87 15.29
N TYR A 31 21.46 22.37 16.45
CA TYR A 31 20.51 21.81 17.40
C TYR A 31 19.79 22.90 18.18
N ILE A 32 18.47 22.75 18.34
CA ILE A 32 17.69 23.74 19.09
C ILE A 32 18.10 23.84 20.56
N LYS A 33 18.66 22.76 21.16
CA LYS A 33 19.12 22.80 22.56
C LYS A 33 20.17 23.88 22.82
N GLU A 34 20.99 24.19 21.82
CA GLU A 34 22.11 25.16 21.93
C GLU A 34 21.57 26.59 22.12
N VAL A 35 20.42 26.88 21.51
CA VAL A 35 19.71 28.16 21.63
C VAL A 35 18.73 28.15 22.81
N LEU A 36 18.12 27.00 23.10
CA LEU A 36 17.17 26.85 24.22
C LEU A 36 17.86 26.82 25.59
N GLN A 37 19.17 26.55 25.66
CA GLN A 37 19.97 26.42 26.89
C GLN A 37 19.30 25.45 27.89
N ASP A 38 19.23 24.17 27.50
CA ASP A 38 18.71 23.03 28.30
C ASP A 38 17.24 23.12 28.78
N GLY A 39 16.37 23.73 27.97
CA GLY A 39 14.91 23.62 28.16
C GLY A 39 14.30 24.55 29.20
N LYS A 40 14.99 25.64 29.58
CA LYS A 40 14.50 26.63 30.56
C LYS A 40 13.44 27.61 30.02
N GLY A 41 12.85 27.35 28.86
CA GLY A 41 11.76 28.16 28.31
C GLY A 41 11.03 27.48 27.16
N ASP A 42 9.82 27.94 26.90
CA ASP A 42 9.01 27.45 25.79
C ASP A 42 9.75 27.64 24.45
N PHE A 43 9.53 26.72 23.52
CA PHE A 43 10.02 26.80 22.15
C PHE A 43 9.10 27.72 21.32
N ASP A 44 9.66 28.82 20.84
CA ASP A 44 8.96 29.88 20.12
C ASP A 44 9.60 30.13 18.75
N PRO A 45 9.53 29.19 17.78
CA PRO A 45 10.29 29.26 16.54
C PRO A 45 9.99 30.50 15.69
N TRP A 46 8.88 31.21 15.90
CA TRP A 46 8.56 32.50 15.26
C TRP A 46 9.31 33.71 15.84
N ASN A 47 10.04 33.54 16.94
CA ASN A 47 10.85 34.62 17.53
C ASN A 47 12.12 34.82 16.71
N THR A 48 12.03 35.69 15.71
CA THR A 48 13.11 35.95 14.74
C THR A 48 14.37 36.54 15.38
N GLN A 49 14.28 37.10 16.61
CA GLN A 49 15.45 37.58 17.35
C GLN A 49 16.21 36.41 18.00
N ARG A 50 15.47 35.54 18.72
CA ARG A 50 16.05 34.35 19.35
C ARG A 50 16.60 33.37 18.32
N TRP A 51 15.86 33.19 17.23
CA TRP A 51 16.18 32.25 16.15
C TRP A 51 16.79 32.96 14.95
N SER A 52 17.51 34.06 15.14
CA SER A 52 18.02 34.90 14.04
C SER A 52 18.84 34.14 13.00
N ALA A 53 19.58 33.10 13.40
CA ALA A 53 20.30 32.23 12.46
C ALA A 53 19.37 31.43 11.50
N TRP A 54 18.10 31.21 11.88
CA TRP A 54 17.10 30.51 11.07
C TRP A 54 16.33 31.41 10.11
N TYR A 55 16.45 32.72 10.25
CA TYR A 55 15.68 33.69 9.47
C TYR A 55 16.59 34.56 8.60
N ASN A 56 16.09 34.93 7.42
CA ASN A 56 16.68 36.02 6.65
C ASN A 56 16.15 37.38 7.14
N GLU A 57 16.65 38.47 6.53
CA GLU A 57 16.25 39.85 6.84
C GLU A 57 14.75 40.12 6.60
N LYS A 58 14.07 39.32 5.76
CA LYS A 58 12.62 39.42 5.50
C LYS A 58 11.78 38.68 6.55
N GLY A 59 12.41 38.01 7.52
CA GLY A 59 11.71 37.15 8.49
C GLY A 59 11.19 35.85 7.86
N GLU A 60 11.81 35.38 6.78
CA GLU A 60 11.53 34.07 6.18
C GLU A 60 12.55 33.04 6.68
N ILE A 61 12.08 31.81 6.89
CA ILE A 61 12.90 30.69 7.36
C ILE A 61 13.82 30.25 6.23
N ILE A 62 15.12 30.13 6.53
CA ILE A 62 16.17 29.72 5.57
C ILE A 62 16.79 28.35 5.88
N ARG A 63 16.49 27.76 7.05
CA ARG A 63 17.01 26.43 7.43
C ARG A 63 16.02 25.69 8.34
N GLN A 64 16.22 24.39 8.43
CA GLN A 64 15.41 23.47 9.24
C GLN A 64 15.71 23.58 10.74
N PHE A 65 14.73 23.26 11.58
CA PHE A 65 14.93 23.10 13.03
C PHE A 65 15.17 21.62 13.39
N ASP A 66 16.36 21.31 13.89
CA ASP A 66 16.72 19.99 14.39
C ASP A 66 16.40 19.86 15.88
N VAL A 67 15.32 19.15 16.18
CA VAL A 67 14.74 19.01 17.52
C VAL A 67 15.40 17.84 18.24
N ASP A 68 16.33 18.14 19.15
CA ASP A 68 17.16 17.16 19.84
C ASP A 68 16.95 17.12 21.36
N THR A 69 15.97 17.86 21.86
CA THR A 69 15.54 17.87 23.26
C THR A 69 14.02 17.95 23.33
N SER A 70 13.44 17.54 24.47
CA SER A 70 12.01 17.70 24.70
C SER A 70 11.66 19.18 24.75
N VAL A 71 10.59 19.55 24.06
CA VAL A 71 10.13 20.94 23.97
C VAL A 71 8.63 21.04 24.17
N LYS A 72 8.24 22.10 24.86
CA LYS A 72 6.87 22.60 24.85
C LYS A 72 6.86 23.90 24.05
N PHE A 73 6.00 23.97 23.05
CA PHE A 73 5.86 25.19 22.25
C PHE A 73 5.13 26.27 23.04
N LYS A 74 5.55 27.52 22.83
CA LYS A 74 4.90 28.67 23.44
C LYS A 74 3.48 28.82 22.88
N SER A 75 2.49 29.07 23.72
CA SER A 75 1.12 29.26 23.23
C SER A 75 1.01 30.52 22.35
N ARG A 76 0.16 30.45 21.33
CA ARG A 76 -0.24 31.60 20.51
C ARG A 76 -1.75 31.59 20.30
N ASN A 77 -2.33 32.78 20.20
CA ASN A 77 -3.75 32.95 19.86
C ASN A 77 -3.99 32.91 18.35
N GLU A 78 -2.97 33.28 17.57
CA GLU A 78 -3.04 33.32 16.11
C GLU A 78 -2.19 32.22 15.48
N PRO A 79 -2.64 31.61 14.37
CA PRO A 79 -1.85 30.67 13.60
C PRO A 79 -0.46 31.23 13.27
N TRP A 80 0.55 30.36 13.34
CA TRP A 80 1.87 30.70 12.83
C TRP A 80 1.87 30.52 11.32
N LEU A 81 1.83 31.66 10.61
CA LEU A 81 2.05 31.72 9.17
C LEU A 81 3.53 31.46 8.88
N VAL A 82 3.84 30.25 8.43
CA VAL A 82 5.22 29.83 8.18
C VAL A 82 5.63 30.37 6.81
N LYS A 83 6.59 31.30 6.80
CA LYS A 83 7.17 31.86 5.57
C LYS A 83 8.51 31.21 5.29
N ILE A 84 8.62 30.51 4.18
CA ILE A 84 9.84 29.84 3.75
C ILE A 84 10.52 30.68 2.67
N SER A 85 11.84 30.86 2.81
CA SER A 85 12.64 31.56 1.83
C SER A 85 12.99 30.65 0.65
N GLU A 86 13.23 31.21 -0.53
CA GLU A 86 13.77 30.48 -1.69
C GLU A 86 15.13 29.82 -1.41
N LYS A 87 15.86 30.28 -0.38
CA LYS A 87 17.12 29.68 0.08
C LYS A 87 16.94 28.40 0.91
N PHE A 88 15.71 28.07 1.31
CA PHE A 88 15.44 26.87 2.10
C PHE A 88 15.48 25.65 1.18
N THR A 89 16.54 24.85 1.32
CA THR A 89 16.75 23.66 0.47
C THR A 89 16.21 22.38 1.09
N ASN A 90 15.92 22.37 2.39
CA ASN A 90 15.41 21.19 3.08
C ASN A 90 13.96 20.90 2.67
N LYS A 91 13.52 19.66 2.89
CA LYS A 91 12.14 19.23 2.59
C LYS A 91 11.21 19.29 3.80
N SER A 92 11.71 19.63 4.99
CA SER A 92 10.95 19.56 6.24
C SER A 92 11.27 20.76 7.13
N LEU A 93 10.26 21.32 7.80
CA LEU A 93 10.47 22.41 8.75
C LEU A 93 11.15 21.93 10.04
N PHE A 94 10.74 20.77 10.56
CA PHE A 94 11.32 20.14 11.74
C PHE A 94 11.84 18.74 11.42
N THR A 95 13.04 18.40 11.90
CA THR A 95 13.53 17.01 11.99
C THR A 95 13.66 16.66 13.46
N ILE A 96 13.13 15.51 13.86
CA ILE A 96 13.43 14.94 15.18
C ILE A 96 14.83 14.33 15.12
N ALA A 97 15.76 14.90 15.88
CA ALA A 97 17.16 14.48 15.88
C ALA A 97 17.54 13.61 17.08
N LYS A 98 16.65 13.44 18.07
CA LYS A 98 16.89 12.58 19.24
C LYS A 98 15.67 11.73 19.60
N GLN A 99 15.94 10.51 20.05
CA GLN A 99 14.94 9.55 20.53
C GLN A 99 14.46 9.86 21.95
N GLY A 100 13.26 9.39 22.29
CA GLY A 100 12.69 9.53 23.63
C GLY A 100 12.38 10.95 24.07
N ILE A 101 12.30 11.89 23.13
CA ILE A 101 11.90 13.28 23.39
C ILE A 101 10.39 13.47 23.22
N VAL A 102 9.86 14.50 23.86
CA VAL A 102 8.47 14.95 23.68
C VAL A 102 8.46 16.30 22.98
N MET A 103 7.81 16.37 21.84
CA MET A 103 7.52 17.59 21.10
C MET A 103 6.04 17.93 21.30
N ASP A 104 5.75 18.83 22.25
CA ASP A 104 4.40 19.27 22.59
C ASP A 104 4.08 20.60 21.92
N GLY A 105 3.24 20.58 20.89
CA GLY A 105 2.81 21.75 20.15
C GLY A 105 1.99 22.73 20.98
N ASN A 106 1.45 22.32 22.14
CA ASN A 106 0.71 23.19 23.06
C ASN A 106 -0.41 23.98 22.34
N GLY A 107 -1.10 23.34 21.38
CA GLY A 107 -2.15 23.94 20.57
C GLY A 107 -1.66 24.76 19.36
N LEU A 108 -0.37 24.68 19.00
CA LEU A 108 0.19 25.41 17.87
C LEU A 108 -0.50 25.02 16.55
N ILE A 109 -0.96 26.04 15.83
CA ILE A 109 -1.42 25.93 14.45
C ILE A 109 -0.30 26.40 13.52
N MET A 110 0.16 25.53 12.64
CA MET A 110 1.17 25.81 11.62
C MET A 110 0.53 25.84 10.24
N ASP A 111 0.48 27.02 9.64
CA ASP A 111 -0.24 27.27 8.40
C ASP A 111 0.71 27.66 7.26
N VAL A 112 0.74 26.82 6.22
CA VAL A 112 1.45 27.04 4.95
C VAL A 112 0.48 27.05 3.76
N ARG A 113 -0.83 27.16 4.00
CA ARG A 113 -1.84 27.09 2.93
C ARG A 113 -1.65 28.21 1.92
N THR A 114 -1.74 27.85 0.64
CA THR A 114 -1.91 28.81 -0.46
C THR A 114 -3.31 29.43 -0.41
N GLU A 115 -3.52 30.56 -1.10
CA GLU A 115 -4.84 31.20 -1.18
C GLU A 115 -5.92 30.24 -1.72
N ARG A 116 -5.57 29.34 -2.66
CA ARG A 116 -6.49 28.32 -3.15
C ARG A 116 -6.87 27.32 -2.06
N GLN A 117 -5.91 26.87 -1.25
CA GLN A 117 -6.17 25.91 -0.16
C GLN A 117 -6.96 26.50 1.02
N LYS A 118 -7.12 27.83 1.06
CA LYS A 118 -7.94 28.54 2.06
C LYS A 118 -9.41 28.67 1.65
N LEU A 119 -9.76 28.32 0.41
CA LEU A 119 -11.14 28.41 -0.06
C LEU A 119 -12.07 27.53 0.78
N PRO A 120 -13.36 27.90 0.90
CA PRO A 120 -14.39 27.06 1.50
C PRO A 120 -14.44 25.64 0.91
N LEU A 121 -14.93 24.68 1.69
CA LEU A 121 -14.95 23.27 1.28
C LEU A 121 -15.79 23.04 0.02
N ASP A 122 -16.98 23.60 -0.05
CA ASP A 122 -17.87 23.54 -1.21
C ASP A 122 -17.22 24.12 -2.47
N GLU A 123 -16.51 25.26 -2.35
CA GLU A 123 -15.73 25.82 -3.44
C GLU A 123 -14.62 24.87 -3.88
N LEU A 124 -13.90 24.25 -2.94
CA LEU A 124 -12.81 23.31 -3.25
C LEU A 124 -13.28 22.08 -4.02
N TYR A 125 -14.49 21.57 -3.71
CA TYR A 125 -15.12 20.52 -4.51
C TYR A 125 -15.64 21.03 -5.87
N ALA A 126 -16.01 22.31 -6.00
CA ALA A 126 -16.51 22.86 -7.25
C ALA A 126 -15.39 23.22 -8.24
N LEU A 127 -14.17 23.50 -7.77
CA LEU A 127 -13.07 24.03 -8.59
C LEU A 127 -12.63 23.12 -9.75
N LYS A 128 -12.81 21.79 -9.64
CA LYS A 128 -12.32 20.79 -10.62
C LYS A 128 -10.84 20.98 -11.04
N LYS A 129 -10.05 21.68 -10.21
CA LYS A 129 -8.62 21.99 -10.39
C LYS A 129 -7.94 21.73 -9.07
N GLU A 130 -6.79 21.06 -9.06
CA GLU A 130 -6.13 20.66 -7.82
C GLU A 130 -5.52 21.88 -7.08
N PRO A 131 -6.00 22.24 -5.88
CA PRO A 131 -5.32 23.23 -5.03
C PRO A 131 -3.89 22.83 -4.67
N TRP A 132 -3.56 21.54 -4.81
CA TRP A 132 -2.28 20.92 -4.43
C TRP A 132 -1.31 20.71 -5.61
N THR A 133 -1.66 21.05 -6.87
CA THR A 133 -0.71 20.99 -8.01
C THR A 133 0.39 22.04 -7.90
N ASP A 134 0.07 23.23 -7.35
CA ASP A 134 1.01 24.33 -7.11
C ASP A 134 1.43 24.39 -5.62
N GLY A 135 1.21 23.30 -4.86
CA GLY A 135 1.42 23.24 -3.42
C GLY A 135 2.90 23.24 -3.03
N ASN A 136 3.20 23.69 -1.81
CA ASN A 136 4.56 23.65 -1.27
C ASN A 136 5.02 22.19 -1.07
N GLU A 137 6.22 21.85 -1.55
CA GLU A 137 6.85 20.54 -1.39
C GLU A 137 7.28 20.23 0.06
N LEU A 138 7.12 21.20 0.95
CA LEU A 138 7.51 21.17 2.34
C LEU A 138 6.67 20.22 3.22
N ARG A 139 7.37 19.55 4.14
CA ARG A 139 6.84 18.67 5.18
C ARG A 139 6.87 19.39 6.54
N GLY A 140 5.89 19.13 7.41
CA GLY A 140 5.86 19.71 8.75
C GLY A 140 6.96 19.13 9.63
N ILE A 141 6.82 17.86 9.99
CA ILE A 141 7.82 17.12 10.79
C ILE A 141 8.32 15.89 10.03
N PHE A 142 9.62 15.64 10.12
CA PHE A 142 10.28 14.45 9.63
C PHE A 142 10.86 13.60 10.77
N TYR A 143 10.67 12.29 10.65
CA TYR A 143 11.15 11.30 11.61
C TYR A 143 11.79 10.11 10.89
N ASN A 144 13.03 9.78 11.26
CA ASN A 144 13.79 8.65 10.71
C ASN A 144 14.91 8.26 11.67
N LEU A 145 14.55 7.79 12.87
CA LEU A 145 15.54 7.34 13.86
C LEU A 145 15.47 5.83 14.03
N PRO A 146 16.62 5.12 14.05
CA PRO A 146 16.66 3.66 14.20
C PRO A 146 16.25 3.24 15.61
N GLN A 147 15.78 2.02 15.83
CA GLN A 147 15.43 1.54 17.16
C GLN A 147 16.68 1.44 18.06
N ILE A 148 16.59 1.94 19.31
CA ILE A 148 17.58 1.71 20.37
C ILE A 148 16.83 1.14 21.58
N GLU A 149 17.31 0.00 22.08
CA GLU A 149 16.73 -0.67 23.24
C GLU A 149 16.79 0.20 24.50
N GLY A 150 15.76 0.11 25.34
CA GLY A 150 15.69 0.85 26.61
C GLY A 150 15.33 2.34 26.48
N ILE A 151 15.24 2.90 25.26
CA ILE A 151 14.78 4.28 25.07
C ILE A 151 13.25 4.31 24.98
N GLN A 152 12.62 5.17 25.79
CA GLN A 152 11.18 5.42 25.73
C GLN A 152 10.77 5.99 24.37
N ALA A 153 9.53 5.75 23.94
CA ALA A 153 9.03 6.28 22.67
C ALA A 153 9.15 7.82 22.56
N THR A 154 9.54 8.31 21.38
CA THR A 154 9.39 9.72 21.02
C THR A 154 7.90 10.07 20.89
N LYS A 155 7.50 11.26 21.32
CA LYS A 155 6.11 11.73 21.22
C LYS A 155 5.98 13.06 20.48
N ILE A 156 5.00 13.17 19.59
CA ILE A 156 4.55 14.42 18.96
C ILE A 156 3.09 14.62 19.30
N LYS A 157 2.72 15.77 19.87
CA LYS A 157 1.34 16.01 20.29
C LYS A 157 0.86 17.44 20.19
N ASN A 158 -0.45 17.64 20.12
CA ASN A 158 -1.12 18.94 20.22
C ASN A 158 -0.69 19.95 19.14
N PHE A 159 -0.57 19.50 17.89
CA PHE A 159 -0.30 20.35 16.72
C PHE A 159 -1.48 20.39 15.77
N THR A 160 -1.63 21.49 15.04
CA THR A 160 -2.44 21.55 13.82
C THR A 160 -1.55 21.84 12.61
N PHE A 161 -1.60 20.98 11.60
CA PHE A 161 -0.84 21.07 10.34
C PHE A 161 -1.77 21.46 9.20
N MET A 162 -1.58 22.65 8.61
CA MET A 162 -2.39 23.15 7.50
C MET A 162 -1.58 23.42 6.22
N GLY A 163 -1.93 22.78 5.11
CA GLY A 163 -1.40 23.12 3.77
C GLY A 163 -0.13 22.39 3.32
N TRP A 164 0.38 21.45 4.12
CA TRP A 164 1.68 20.81 3.88
C TRP A 164 1.63 19.76 2.77
N LYS A 165 2.76 19.45 2.12
CA LYS A 165 2.87 18.23 1.29
C LYS A 165 2.59 17.00 2.15
N ARG A 166 3.20 16.97 3.33
CA ARG A 166 3.00 16.00 4.42
C ARG A 166 3.00 16.74 5.75
N GLY A 167 1.98 16.58 6.59
CA GLY A 167 2.01 17.13 7.95
C GLY A 167 3.13 16.48 8.76
N ILE A 168 3.12 15.15 8.84
CA ILE A 168 4.23 14.36 9.38
C ILE A 168 4.64 13.29 8.36
N LYS A 169 5.95 13.14 8.12
CA LYS A 169 6.54 12.05 7.34
C LYS A 169 7.45 11.21 8.23
N ILE A 170 7.14 9.93 8.33
CA ILE A 170 8.03 8.91 8.90
C ILE A 170 8.67 8.15 7.76
N ASN A 171 9.99 8.12 7.74
CA ASN A 171 10.75 7.41 6.74
C ASN A 171 11.43 6.21 7.37
N GLY A 172 10.93 5.01 7.15
CA GLY A 172 11.66 3.77 7.41
C GLY A 172 12.60 3.45 6.28
N THR A 173 13.85 3.10 6.61
CA THR A 173 14.81 2.53 5.64
C THR A 173 14.49 1.08 5.30
N GLY A 174 13.48 0.49 5.95
CA GLY A 174 12.95 -0.83 5.60
C GLY A 174 13.67 -2.00 6.28
N ASP A 175 14.99 -1.94 6.34
CA ASP A 175 15.85 -3.05 6.81
C ASP A 175 16.13 -3.00 8.31
N GLN A 176 15.81 -1.89 8.97
CA GLN A 176 16.02 -1.69 10.40
C GLN A 176 14.71 -1.35 11.10
N GLU A 177 14.51 -1.92 12.29
CA GLU A 177 13.46 -1.45 13.19
C GLU A 177 13.68 0.04 13.49
N GLN A 178 12.60 0.81 13.47
CA GLN A 178 12.65 2.23 13.81
C GLN A 178 12.28 2.45 15.27
N HIS A 179 12.81 3.52 15.83
CA HIS A 179 12.41 3.94 17.15
C HIS A 179 10.91 4.25 17.19
N ARG A 180 10.24 3.78 18.24
CA ARG A 180 8.79 3.95 18.40
C ARG A 180 8.43 5.44 18.45
N LEU A 181 7.53 5.84 17.56
CA LEU A 181 6.91 7.17 17.55
C LEU A 181 5.44 7.09 17.98
N ILE A 182 5.04 8.00 18.86
CA ILE A 182 3.64 8.22 19.22
C ILE A 182 3.23 9.61 18.73
N VAL A 183 2.20 9.68 17.90
CA VAL A 183 1.56 10.92 17.47
C VAL A 183 0.16 10.97 18.04
N GLU A 184 -0.15 12.00 18.84
CA GLU A 184 -1.43 12.08 19.55
C GLU A 184 -2.04 13.47 19.57
N ASN A 185 -3.37 13.56 19.49
CA ASN A 185 -4.12 14.83 19.58
C ASN A 185 -3.63 15.88 18.57
N CYS A 186 -3.35 15.45 17.35
CA CYS A 186 -2.93 16.33 16.25
C CYS A 186 -4.06 16.49 15.23
N VAL A 187 -4.08 17.63 14.55
CA VAL A 187 -5.01 17.93 13.47
C VAL A 187 -4.25 18.04 12.16
N PHE A 188 -4.72 17.33 11.13
CA PHE A 188 -4.15 17.34 9.79
C PHE A 188 -5.22 17.79 8.80
N THR A 189 -5.08 19.01 8.29
CA THR A 189 -6.06 19.54 7.36
C THR A 189 -5.47 20.28 6.17
N ARG A 190 -6.15 20.23 5.03
CA ARG A 190 -5.72 20.89 3.78
C ARG A 190 -4.30 20.50 3.33
N ASN A 191 -3.74 19.41 3.84
CA ASN A 191 -2.45 18.89 3.39
C ASN A 191 -2.65 18.11 2.10
N LYS A 192 -1.59 17.86 1.33
CA LYS A 192 -1.67 16.92 0.22
C LYS A 192 -1.91 15.50 0.74
N ILE A 193 -1.13 15.07 1.74
CA ILE A 193 -1.48 13.95 2.64
C ILE A 193 -1.18 14.39 4.07
N GLY A 194 -2.06 14.08 5.02
CA GLY A 194 -1.89 14.47 6.42
C GLY A 194 -0.69 13.77 7.06
N PHE A 195 -0.73 12.45 7.09
CA PHE A 195 0.27 11.60 7.73
C PHE A 195 0.81 10.56 6.75
N TYR A 196 2.12 10.49 6.60
CA TYR A 196 2.78 9.53 5.72
C TYR A 196 3.78 8.70 6.50
N THR A 197 3.69 7.38 6.40
CA THR A 197 4.57 6.48 7.12
C THR A 197 5.06 5.34 6.24
N ASN A 198 6.38 5.14 6.23
CA ASN A 198 7.02 3.87 5.87
C ASN A 198 7.60 3.21 7.15
N GLY A 199 7.08 3.58 8.32
CA GLY A 199 7.72 3.31 9.61
C GLY A 199 7.31 2.02 10.29
N TYR A 200 7.97 1.76 11.41
CA TYR A 200 7.81 0.57 12.26
C TYR A 200 7.23 0.95 13.62
N ASN A 201 6.25 0.18 14.12
CA ASN A 201 5.73 0.28 15.49
C ASN A 201 5.27 1.70 15.89
N THR A 202 4.71 2.46 14.96
CA THR A 202 4.19 3.80 15.19
C THR A 202 2.76 3.75 15.69
N LEU A 203 2.43 4.59 16.67
CA LEU A 203 1.06 4.80 17.15
C LEU A 203 0.57 6.20 16.76
N LEU A 204 -0.44 6.28 15.90
CA LEU A 204 -1.23 7.49 15.64
C LEU A 204 -2.57 7.36 16.37
N ARG A 205 -2.86 8.24 17.32
CA ARG A 205 -4.11 8.16 18.08
C ARG A 205 -4.79 9.49 18.32
N ASN A 206 -6.13 9.47 18.43
CA ASN A 206 -6.93 10.63 18.79
C ASN A 206 -6.63 11.86 17.93
N CYS A 207 -6.33 11.66 16.65
CA CYS A 207 -6.04 12.73 15.70
C CYS A 207 -7.24 12.99 14.80
N ASP A 208 -7.39 14.23 14.35
CA ASP A 208 -8.40 14.61 13.35
C ASP A 208 -7.71 14.82 12.00
N LEU A 209 -8.15 14.09 10.98
CA LEU A 209 -7.60 14.15 9.64
C LEU A 209 -8.72 14.46 8.65
N PHE A 210 -8.79 15.70 8.21
CA PHE A 210 -9.90 16.14 7.37
C PHE A 210 -9.47 17.08 6.25
N GLU A 211 -10.21 17.04 5.15
CA GLU A 211 -10.05 18.01 4.05
C GLU A 211 -8.66 17.96 3.40
N ASN A 212 -7.99 16.81 3.44
CA ASN A 212 -6.70 16.59 2.78
C ASN A 212 -6.89 16.24 1.29
N GLY A 213 -5.92 16.60 0.45
CA GLY A 213 -6.01 16.54 -1.00
C GLY A 213 -6.07 15.12 -1.57
N TYR A 214 -5.08 14.27 -1.28
CA TYR A 214 -4.98 12.92 -1.87
C TYR A 214 -5.48 11.84 -0.90
N GLY A 215 -5.27 12.03 0.40
CA GLY A 215 -5.71 11.13 1.46
C GLY A 215 -5.31 11.69 2.83
N ALA A 216 -5.88 11.15 3.89
CA ALA A 216 -5.48 11.51 5.25
C ALA A 216 -4.20 10.79 5.65
N ILE A 217 -4.16 9.47 5.43
CA ILE A 217 -3.02 8.61 5.77
C ILE A 217 -2.53 7.89 4.52
N TYR A 218 -1.21 7.84 4.36
CA TYR A 218 -0.54 6.93 3.43
C TYR A 218 0.44 6.06 4.21
N SER A 219 0.08 4.79 4.38
CA SER A 219 0.94 3.76 4.95
C SER A 219 1.62 3.02 3.80
N GLY A 220 2.86 3.41 3.51
CA GLY A 220 3.61 2.94 2.34
C GLY A 220 4.43 1.69 2.60
N SER A 221 5.27 1.37 1.63
CA SER A 221 6.14 0.20 1.63
C SER A 221 6.95 0.02 2.90
N ARG A 222 7.00 -1.25 3.34
CA ARG A 222 7.71 -1.74 4.52
C ARG A 222 7.16 -1.20 5.85
N SER A 223 6.06 -0.44 5.80
CA SER A 223 5.34 0.01 6.97
C SER A 223 4.72 -1.19 7.68
N ARG A 224 5.05 -1.38 8.96
CA ARG A 224 4.56 -2.55 9.71
C ARG A 224 4.41 -2.33 11.20
N ARG A 225 3.57 -3.14 11.84
CA ARG A 225 3.27 -3.07 13.29
C ARG A 225 2.75 -1.72 13.74
N ASN A 226 2.15 -0.95 12.84
CA ASN A 226 1.63 0.37 13.14
C ASN A 226 0.22 0.27 13.71
N GLN A 227 -0.15 1.26 14.51
CA GLN A 227 -1.45 1.33 15.17
C GLN A 227 -2.08 2.68 14.90
N PHE A 228 -3.28 2.68 14.32
CA PHE A 228 -4.07 3.85 14.00
C PHE A 228 -5.38 3.76 14.80
N ILE A 229 -5.43 4.42 15.95
CA ILE A 229 -6.47 4.19 16.97
C ILE A 229 -7.25 5.46 17.32
N GLY A 230 -8.58 5.43 17.25
CA GLY A 230 -9.38 6.54 17.79
C GLY A 230 -9.28 7.83 16.99
N ASN A 231 -8.91 7.77 15.71
CA ASN A 231 -8.78 8.95 14.85
C ASN A 231 -10.10 9.25 14.13
N THR A 232 -10.29 10.52 13.75
CA THR A 232 -11.45 10.98 12.98
C THR A 232 -11.02 11.33 11.57
N PHE A 233 -11.73 10.82 10.58
CA PHE A 233 -11.54 11.07 9.16
C PHE A 233 -12.78 11.75 8.59
N ARG A 234 -12.60 12.80 7.79
CA ARG A 234 -13.73 13.47 7.11
C ARG A 234 -13.26 14.23 5.88
N ASP A 235 -14.00 14.13 4.77
CA ASP A 235 -13.81 14.99 3.59
C ASP A 235 -12.38 14.98 3.04
N ASN A 236 -11.66 13.87 3.13
CA ASN A 236 -10.36 13.74 2.47
C ASN A 236 -10.53 13.36 1.00
N THR A 237 -9.40 13.30 0.29
CA THR A 237 -9.33 12.97 -1.13
C THR A 237 -10.05 14.01 -2.01
N LEU A 238 -9.88 15.29 -1.68
CA LEU A 238 -10.46 16.42 -2.42
C LEU A 238 -9.92 16.61 -3.85
N SER A 239 -8.82 15.94 -4.21
CA SER A 239 -8.22 16.05 -5.54
C SER A 239 -9.03 15.27 -6.57
N GLN A 240 -9.82 15.98 -7.38
CA GLN A 240 -10.78 15.36 -8.31
C GLN A 240 -10.19 14.83 -9.63
N ASN A 241 -8.95 15.19 -9.96
CA ASN A 241 -8.29 14.69 -11.19
C ASN A 241 -7.58 13.35 -10.99
N GLN A 242 -7.70 12.76 -9.79
CA GLN A 242 -7.11 11.49 -9.45
C GLN A 242 -8.17 10.56 -8.88
N HIS A 243 -7.98 9.26 -9.12
CA HIS A 243 -8.84 8.25 -8.53
C HIS A 243 -8.70 8.28 -7.01
N SER A 244 -9.82 8.21 -6.31
CA SER A 244 -9.80 8.12 -4.85
C SER A 244 -9.25 6.75 -4.44
N TYR A 245 -8.14 6.78 -3.70
CA TYR A 245 -7.59 5.61 -3.00
C TYR A 245 -8.01 5.57 -1.53
N GLY A 246 -8.91 6.47 -1.12
CA GLY A 246 -9.51 6.53 0.21
C GLY A 246 -8.85 7.47 1.21
N ASP A 247 -9.52 7.62 2.35
CA ASP A 247 -9.05 8.42 3.47
C ASP A 247 -7.80 7.77 4.10
N PHE A 248 -7.84 6.45 4.27
CA PHE A 248 -6.70 5.63 4.65
C PHE A 248 -6.21 4.80 3.46
N ILE A 249 -4.97 5.04 3.05
CA ILE A 249 -4.31 4.33 1.95
C ILE A 249 -3.25 3.39 2.51
N GLY A 250 -3.47 2.08 2.37
CA GLY A 250 -2.54 1.03 2.73
C GLY A 250 -1.83 0.44 1.51
N ASP A 251 -0.63 0.94 1.21
CA ASP A 251 0.22 0.50 0.11
C ASP A 251 1.36 -0.37 0.65
N THR A 252 1.25 -1.68 0.53
CA THR A 252 2.31 -2.65 0.93
C THR A 252 2.72 -2.59 2.41
N PHE A 253 1.72 -2.44 3.29
CA PHE A 253 1.89 -2.41 4.74
C PHE A 253 1.29 -3.66 5.40
N PHE A 254 1.86 -4.11 6.52
CA PHE A 254 1.47 -5.38 7.12
C PHE A 254 1.57 -5.37 8.66
N ASP A 255 1.04 -6.42 9.29
CA ASP A 255 1.01 -6.58 10.75
C ASP A 255 0.46 -5.35 11.50
N SER A 256 -0.39 -4.54 10.87
CA SER A 256 -0.81 -3.25 11.41
C SER A 256 -2.29 -3.24 11.81
N GLU A 257 -2.65 -2.34 12.72
CA GLU A 257 -4.00 -2.22 13.27
C GLU A 257 -4.62 -0.85 12.95
N ILE A 258 -5.82 -0.88 12.40
CA ILE A 258 -6.69 0.27 12.18
C ILE A 258 -7.96 0.04 13.01
N SER A 259 -8.05 0.67 14.18
CA SER A 259 -9.14 0.37 15.11
C SER A 259 -9.77 1.56 15.82
N SER A 260 -11.06 1.42 16.16
CA SER A 260 -11.82 2.44 16.89
C SER A 260 -11.83 3.82 16.23
N ASN A 261 -11.60 3.90 14.90
CA ASN A 261 -11.61 5.16 14.18
C ASN A 261 -13.03 5.52 13.71
N THR A 262 -13.26 6.81 13.50
CA THR A 262 -14.50 7.34 12.92
C THR A 262 -14.23 7.88 11.52
N PHE A 263 -14.85 7.30 10.51
CA PHE A 263 -14.91 7.78 9.14
C PHE A 263 -16.26 8.49 8.95
N ALA A 264 -16.26 9.81 9.13
CA ALA A 264 -17.47 10.61 9.23
C ALA A 264 -18.03 11.01 7.85
N LYS A 265 -19.36 11.18 7.81
CA LYS A 265 -20.06 11.68 6.64
C LYS A 265 -19.56 13.06 6.21
N SER A 266 -19.66 13.30 4.89
CA SER A 266 -19.27 14.59 4.32
C SER A 266 -20.10 15.74 4.90
N HIS A 267 -19.46 16.88 5.13
CA HIS A 267 -20.18 18.11 5.44
C HIS A 267 -20.84 18.75 4.22
N ILE A 268 -20.53 18.28 3.01
CA ILE A 268 -21.13 18.77 1.79
C ILE A 268 -21.78 17.64 1.01
N LYS A 269 -22.77 17.98 0.19
CA LYS A 269 -23.31 17.02 -0.78
C LYS A 269 -22.35 16.97 -1.96
N THR A 270 -21.82 15.79 -2.24
CA THR A 270 -20.90 15.56 -3.36
C THR A 270 -21.22 14.23 -4.03
N ASP A 271 -21.14 14.22 -5.36
CA ASP A 271 -21.22 12.99 -6.16
C ASP A 271 -19.84 12.31 -6.26
N GLN A 272 -18.81 12.90 -5.66
CA GLN A 272 -17.47 12.33 -5.67
C GLN A 272 -17.45 11.04 -4.87
N ARG A 273 -16.92 9.98 -5.50
CA ARG A 273 -16.70 8.69 -4.86
C ARG A 273 -15.73 8.84 -3.67
N ARG A 274 -16.11 8.28 -2.53
CA ARG A 274 -15.30 8.26 -1.30
C ARG A 274 -15.06 6.85 -0.83
N ILE A 275 -13.81 6.55 -0.47
CA ILE A 275 -13.39 5.27 0.09
C ILE A 275 -12.90 5.52 1.52
N GLY A 276 -13.31 4.72 2.49
CA GLY A 276 -12.80 4.83 3.86
C GLY A 276 -11.37 4.30 3.95
N ILE A 277 -11.22 2.99 3.79
CA ILE A 277 -9.93 2.29 3.79
C ILE A 277 -9.74 1.58 2.45
N SER A 278 -8.57 1.75 1.83
CA SER A 278 -8.16 0.99 0.65
C SER A 278 -6.81 0.34 0.87
N MET A 279 -6.70 -0.95 0.58
CA MET A 279 -5.46 -1.73 0.70
C MET A 279 -5.10 -2.37 -0.63
N PHE A 280 -3.84 -2.24 -1.06
CA PHE A 280 -3.35 -2.78 -2.32
C PHE A 280 -1.82 -2.86 -2.33
N ARG A 281 -1.27 -3.63 -3.27
CA ARG A 281 0.15 -3.54 -3.62
C ARG A 281 0.33 -2.64 -4.83
N ASN A 282 1.14 -1.59 -4.72
CA ASN A 282 1.58 -0.83 -5.89
C ASN A 282 2.77 -1.54 -6.59
N MET A 283 2.96 -1.37 -7.91
CA MET A 283 4.12 -1.92 -8.66
C MET A 283 5.45 -1.70 -7.96
N GLY A 284 5.61 -0.54 -7.33
CA GLY A 284 6.89 0.07 -6.98
C GLY A 284 7.40 0.96 -8.10
N GLU A 285 8.07 2.05 -7.75
CA GLU A 285 8.38 3.10 -8.72
C GLU A 285 9.68 2.76 -9.49
N SER A 286 9.80 3.22 -10.73
CA SER A 286 10.99 3.01 -11.59
C SER A 286 11.29 1.55 -11.94
N ASN A 287 10.25 0.74 -12.21
CA ASN A 287 10.36 -0.70 -12.54
C ASN A 287 10.95 -1.57 -11.41
N ASN A 288 10.83 -1.16 -10.14
CA ASN A 288 11.20 -1.98 -9.00
C ASN A 288 9.96 -2.56 -8.34
N LEU A 289 9.98 -3.84 -7.98
CA LEU A 289 8.90 -4.46 -7.23
C LEU A 289 8.77 -3.82 -5.83
N ARG A 290 7.55 -3.51 -5.38
CA ARG A 290 7.29 -3.47 -3.93
C ARG A 290 7.21 -4.89 -3.42
N GLU A 291 8.31 -5.36 -2.83
CA GLU A 291 8.49 -6.74 -2.37
C GLU A 291 7.38 -7.22 -1.41
N GLN A 292 6.81 -6.31 -0.61
CA GLN A 292 5.81 -6.63 0.41
C GLN A 292 4.38 -6.54 -0.12
N MET A 293 3.50 -7.38 0.41
CA MET A 293 2.06 -7.36 0.14
C MET A 293 1.30 -6.90 1.39
N PRO A 294 0.15 -6.22 1.29
CA PRO A 294 -0.68 -5.99 2.46
C PRO A 294 -1.16 -7.30 3.10
N HIS A 295 -0.70 -7.59 4.32
CA HIS A 295 -1.11 -8.82 5.00
C HIS A 295 -1.11 -8.72 6.53
N ASN A 296 -1.82 -9.65 7.18
CA ASN A 296 -1.96 -9.71 8.65
C ASN A 296 -2.44 -8.41 9.28
N ASN A 297 -3.15 -7.55 8.54
CA ASN A 297 -3.67 -6.31 9.09
C ASN A 297 -5.01 -6.55 9.79
N ILE A 298 -5.28 -5.75 10.82
CA ILE A 298 -6.52 -5.79 11.59
C ILE A 298 -7.27 -4.48 11.37
N ILE A 299 -8.49 -4.57 10.83
CA ILE A 299 -9.43 -3.46 10.69
C ILE A 299 -10.63 -3.76 11.60
N ARG A 300 -10.70 -3.10 12.76
CA ARG A 300 -11.74 -3.43 13.75
C ARG A 300 -12.35 -2.30 14.54
N GLY A 301 -13.63 -2.45 14.89
CA GLY A 301 -14.30 -1.47 15.76
C GLY A 301 -14.38 -0.07 15.17
N ASN A 302 -14.21 0.11 13.85
CA ASN A 302 -14.31 1.41 13.21
C ASN A 302 -15.77 1.71 12.86
N HIS A 303 -16.12 2.99 12.82
CA HIS A 303 -17.43 3.46 12.38
C HIS A 303 -17.30 4.20 11.05
N PHE A 304 -18.12 3.84 10.05
CA PHE A 304 -18.15 4.48 8.73
C PHE A 304 -19.56 4.99 8.44
N ASP A 305 -19.69 6.25 8.02
CA ASP A 305 -20.99 6.85 7.64
C ASP A 305 -20.89 7.59 6.30
N GLY A 306 -21.72 7.19 5.33
CA GLY A 306 -21.90 7.96 4.09
C GLY A 306 -20.84 7.71 3.01
N TYR A 307 -20.13 6.59 3.01
CA TYR A 307 -19.05 6.32 2.06
C TYR A 307 -19.55 5.56 0.83
N SER A 308 -18.90 5.76 -0.33
CA SER A 308 -19.20 4.95 -1.52
C SER A 308 -18.70 3.52 -1.34
N VAL A 309 -17.52 3.36 -0.74
CA VAL A 309 -16.99 2.07 -0.30
C VAL A 309 -16.37 2.25 1.09
N ALA A 310 -16.84 1.56 2.12
CA ALA A 310 -16.23 1.73 3.45
C ALA A 310 -14.84 1.08 3.50
N ILE A 311 -14.72 -0.18 3.07
CA ILE A 311 -13.45 -0.94 3.07
C ILE A 311 -13.24 -1.63 1.73
N HIS A 312 -12.07 -1.45 1.12
CA HIS A 312 -11.74 -2.00 -0.21
C HIS A 312 -10.38 -2.70 -0.22
N ILE A 313 -10.37 -4.01 -0.43
CA ILE A 313 -9.17 -4.87 -0.42
C ILE A 313 -8.84 -5.32 -1.84
N GLY A 314 -7.59 -5.13 -2.27
CA GLY A 314 -7.12 -5.48 -3.62
C GLY A 314 -7.60 -4.47 -4.68
N SER A 315 -7.44 -3.18 -4.38
CA SER A 315 -8.17 -2.12 -5.08
C SER A 315 -7.56 -1.60 -6.39
N ARG A 316 -6.35 -2.01 -6.81
CA ARG A 316 -5.55 -1.19 -7.75
C ARG A 316 -5.16 -1.82 -9.10
N MET A 317 -5.14 -3.14 -9.25
CA MET A 317 -4.60 -3.77 -10.48
C MET A 317 -5.62 -3.94 -11.60
N GLY A 318 -5.21 -3.62 -12.84
CA GLY A 318 -5.86 -4.11 -14.07
C GLY A 318 -6.12 -3.14 -15.24
N ARG A 319 -5.72 -1.84 -15.26
CA ARG A 319 -5.75 -1.02 -16.52
C ARG A 319 -4.43 -0.34 -16.88
N ASP A 320 -3.71 0.15 -15.88
CA ASP A 320 -2.40 0.77 -16.11
C ASP A 320 -1.33 -0.27 -15.78
N THR A 321 -0.88 -1.00 -16.81
CA THR A 321 0.18 -2.01 -16.75
C THR A 321 1.48 -1.44 -16.22
N ARG A 322 1.66 -0.11 -16.26
CA ARG A 322 2.77 0.52 -15.56
C ARG A 322 2.73 0.05 -14.11
N ASN A 323 1.57 0.02 -13.45
CA ASN A 323 1.46 -0.35 -12.04
C ASN A 323 1.51 -1.84 -11.69
N ASP A 324 1.81 -2.73 -12.65
CA ASP A 324 2.03 -4.15 -12.43
C ASP A 324 3.24 -4.65 -13.23
N ILE A 325 4.32 -5.01 -12.54
CA ILE A 325 5.57 -5.47 -13.19
C ILE A 325 5.41 -6.84 -13.87
N THR A 326 4.50 -7.67 -13.36
CA THR A 326 4.14 -8.95 -14.00
C THR A 326 3.27 -8.74 -15.24
N ASP A 327 2.57 -7.61 -15.30
CA ASP A 327 1.63 -7.26 -16.37
C ASP A 327 0.49 -8.29 -16.52
N GLU A 328 0.00 -8.82 -15.40
CA GLU A 328 -1.05 -9.85 -15.35
C GLU A 328 -2.33 -9.37 -14.63
N GLY A 329 -2.33 -8.16 -14.07
CA GLY A 329 -3.49 -7.57 -13.41
C GLY A 329 -3.88 -8.26 -12.11
N ARG A 330 -2.97 -8.99 -11.45
CA ARG A 330 -3.23 -9.69 -10.17
C ARG A 330 -2.82 -8.80 -8.99
N ASP A 331 -3.76 -8.50 -8.10
CA ASP A 331 -3.50 -7.80 -6.83
C ASP A 331 -3.25 -8.82 -5.70
N TYR A 332 -2.57 -8.38 -4.65
CA TYR A 332 -2.21 -9.22 -3.51
C TYR A 332 -2.45 -8.47 -2.22
N ALA A 333 -3.45 -8.92 -1.46
CA ALA A 333 -3.71 -8.45 -0.10
C ALA A 333 -4.45 -9.54 0.67
N PHE A 334 -3.80 -10.21 1.61
CA PHE A 334 -4.28 -11.48 2.16
C PHE A 334 -4.14 -11.53 3.69
N TYR A 335 -4.84 -12.45 4.35
CA TYR A 335 -4.82 -12.62 5.81
C TYR A 335 -5.18 -11.36 6.61
N ASN A 336 -5.94 -10.44 6.01
CA ASN A 336 -6.45 -9.29 6.74
C ASN A 336 -7.74 -9.68 7.46
N LEU A 337 -7.89 -9.21 8.70
CA LEU A 337 -9.09 -9.35 9.50
C LEU A 337 -9.90 -8.06 9.44
N ILE A 338 -11.16 -8.16 9.01
CA ILE A 338 -12.14 -7.07 9.01
C ILE A 338 -13.26 -7.45 9.97
N ALA A 339 -13.25 -6.89 11.18
CA ALA A 339 -14.13 -7.35 12.24
C ALA A 339 -14.78 -6.25 13.08
N ASP A 340 -16.01 -6.48 13.53
CA ASP A 340 -16.69 -5.62 14.51
C ASP A 340 -16.79 -4.15 14.08
N ASN A 341 -16.81 -3.84 12.77
CA ASN A 341 -17.00 -2.47 12.28
C ASN A 341 -18.49 -2.15 12.15
N THR A 342 -18.86 -0.89 12.33
CA THR A 342 -20.21 -0.38 12.06
C THR A 342 -20.17 0.44 10.78
N ILE A 343 -20.95 0.04 9.77
CA ILE A 343 -20.98 0.70 8.46
C ILE A 343 -22.41 1.14 8.16
N GLU A 344 -22.59 2.44 7.97
CA GLU A 344 -23.90 3.05 7.78
C GLU A 344 -23.95 3.91 6.53
N ASN A 345 -25.14 3.98 5.92
CA ASN A 345 -25.49 4.89 4.82
C ASN A 345 -24.47 4.87 3.66
N SER A 346 -23.90 3.70 3.41
CA SER A 346 -22.83 3.51 2.42
C SER A 346 -23.36 2.76 1.20
N THR A 347 -22.78 2.96 0.03
CA THR A 347 -23.18 2.16 -1.14
C THR A 347 -22.65 0.73 -0.97
N ILE A 348 -21.34 0.58 -0.82
CA ILE A 348 -20.70 -0.73 -0.61
C ILE A 348 -20.04 -0.74 0.77
N GLY A 349 -20.32 -1.75 1.57
CA GLY A 349 -19.71 -1.92 2.88
C GLY A 349 -18.27 -2.41 2.77
N ILE A 350 -18.11 -3.72 2.57
CA ILE A 350 -16.81 -4.37 2.44
C ILE A 350 -16.68 -4.97 1.04
N LYS A 351 -15.61 -4.62 0.32
CA LYS A 351 -15.31 -5.18 -1.00
C LYS A 351 -13.94 -5.84 -1.02
N ILE A 352 -13.89 -7.10 -1.47
CA ILE A 352 -12.66 -7.91 -1.51
C ILE A 352 -12.42 -8.44 -2.93
N ASN A 353 -11.19 -8.23 -3.42
CA ASN A 353 -10.72 -8.71 -4.72
C ASN A 353 -9.63 -9.78 -4.62
N THR A 354 -9.17 -10.07 -3.40
CA THR A 354 -7.99 -10.91 -3.14
C THR A 354 -8.27 -11.98 -2.09
N GLU A 355 -7.53 -13.06 -2.19
CA GLU A 355 -7.74 -14.29 -1.44
C GLU A 355 -7.36 -14.18 0.04
N GLY A 356 -7.84 -15.13 0.85
CA GLY A 356 -7.31 -15.35 2.19
C GLY A 356 -7.72 -14.33 3.26
N ASN A 357 -8.74 -13.49 3.01
CA ASN A 357 -9.19 -12.48 3.97
C ASN A 357 -10.30 -13.01 4.90
N THR A 358 -10.45 -12.41 6.08
CA THR A 358 -11.48 -12.80 7.06
C THR A 358 -12.41 -11.63 7.37
N ILE A 359 -13.72 -11.85 7.26
CA ILE A 359 -14.79 -10.93 7.66
C ILE A 359 -15.54 -11.53 8.86
N SER A 360 -15.75 -10.74 9.92
CA SER A 360 -16.38 -11.24 11.15
C SER A 360 -17.15 -10.19 11.94
N GLY A 361 -18.46 -10.37 12.15
CA GLY A 361 -19.24 -9.58 13.11
C GLY A 361 -19.37 -8.10 12.78
N ASN A 362 -19.32 -7.71 11.51
CA ASN A 362 -19.54 -6.32 11.11
C ASN A 362 -21.04 -6.04 11.01
N ALA A 363 -21.46 -4.83 11.39
CA ALA A 363 -22.85 -4.41 11.33
C ALA A 363 -23.07 -3.43 10.17
N PHE A 364 -24.11 -3.66 9.39
CA PHE A 364 -24.51 -2.80 8.28
C PHE A 364 -25.88 -2.16 8.54
N THR A 365 -26.05 -0.89 8.19
CA THR A 365 -27.35 -0.20 8.27
C THR A 365 -27.50 0.77 7.12
N ASN A 366 -28.56 0.63 6.32
CA ASN A 366 -28.75 1.38 5.07
C ASN A 366 -27.53 1.27 4.14
N VAL A 367 -27.01 0.05 3.97
CA VAL A 367 -25.92 -0.24 3.03
C VAL A 367 -26.51 -0.98 1.83
N GLU A 368 -26.24 -0.52 0.61
CA GLU A 368 -26.83 -1.14 -0.60
C GLU A 368 -26.23 -2.53 -0.86
N GLU A 369 -24.91 -2.64 -0.76
CA GLU A 369 -24.15 -3.88 -0.97
C GLU A 369 -23.23 -4.12 0.24
N GLU A 370 -23.69 -4.92 1.21
CA GLU A 370 -23.04 -5.09 2.51
C GLU A 370 -21.63 -5.70 2.37
N ILE A 371 -21.55 -6.86 1.71
CA ILE A 371 -20.29 -7.53 1.40
C ILE A 371 -20.25 -7.87 -0.09
N VAL A 372 -19.14 -7.55 -0.74
CA VAL A 372 -18.89 -7.85 -2.15
C VAL A 372 -17.60 -8.66 -2.29
N LEU A 373 -17.71 -9.81 -2.93
CA LEU A 373 -16.57 -10.61 -3.40
C LEU A 373 -16.46 -10.46 -4.91
N GLN A 374 -15.41 -9.76 -5.38
CA GLN A 374 -15.17 -9.55 -6.81
C GLN A 374 -14.01 -10.43 -7.28
N CYS A 375 -14.32 -11.44 -8.08
CA CYS A 375 -13.34 -12.31 -8.72
C CYS A 375 -12.78 -11.65 -9.98
N VAL A 376 -11.76 -10.80 -9.81
CA VAL A 376 -11.08 -10.09 -10.92
C VAL A 376 -10.16 -10.98 -11.76
N PHE A 377 -9.89 -12.19 -11.30
CA PHE A 377 -9.04 -13.18 -11.97
C PHE A 377 -9.77 -14.52 -12.06
N PHE A 378 -9.06 -15.61 -12.39
CA PHE A 378 -9.66 -16.95 -12.40
C PHE A 378 -10.20 -17.40 -11.03
N LYS A 379 -9.70 -16.85 -9.92
CA LYS A 379 -10.15 -17.30 -8.60
C LYS A 379 -10.04 -16.26 -7.49
N LEU A 380 -10.94 -16.44 -6.53
CA LEU A 380 -10.99 -15.77 -5.24
C LEU A 380 -11.31 -16.81 -4.15
N GLU A 381 -10.27 -17.41 -3.59
CA GLU A 381 -10.35 -18.50 -2.62
C GLU A 381 -9.97 -18.08 -1.20
N ASN A 382 -10.12 -19.03 -0.26
CA ASN A 382 -9.63 -18.92 1.12
C ASN A 382 -10.21 -17.75 1.93
N THR A 383 -11.28 -17.10 1.45
CA THR A 383 -11.99 -16.07 2.20
C THR A 383 -12.86 -16.71 3.26
N THR A 384 -12.79 -16.21 4.50
CA THR A 384 -13.62 -16.66 5.61
C THR A 384 -14.62 -15.58 6.00
N ILE A 385 -15.91 -15.93 6.12
CA ILE A 385 -16.96 -14.99 6.53
C ILE A 385 -17.80 -15.66 7.63
N ASN A 386 -17.79 -15.13 8.85
CA ASN A 386 -18.56 -15.67 9.98
C ASN A 386 -19.26 -14.56 10.74
N TYR A 387 -20.28 -14.91 11.52
CA TYR A 387 -21.04 -13.97 12.36
C TYR A 387 -21.69 -12.82 11.57
N GLN A 388 -22.14 -13.12 10.34
CA GLN A 388 -22.82 -12.23 9.39
C GLN A 388 -24.21 -12.78 9.03
N LYS A 389 -24.92 -13.41 9.98
CA LYS A 389 -26.11 -14.25 9.69
C LYS A 389 -27.26 -13.55 8.96
N ASP A 390 -27.39 -12.24 9.18
CA ASP A 390 -28.48 -11.42 8.66
C ASP A 390 -28.03 -10.57 7.45
N ASP A 391 -26.77 -10.74 7.01
CA ASP A 391 -26.18 -9.97 5.92
C ASP A 391 -26.20 -10.75 4.58
N GLU A 392 -26.03 -10.03 3.48
CA GLU A 392 -25.88 -10.55 2.12
C GLU A 392 -24.45 -10.35 1.57
N VAL A 393 -23.93 -11.39 0.92
CA VAL A 393 -22.72 -11.35 0.12
C VAL A 393 -23.07 -11.36 -1.37
N LYS A 394 -22.72 -10.28 -2.09
CA LYS A 394 -22.74 -10.25 -3.55
C LYS A 394 -21.50 -10.89 -4.14
N LEU A 395 -21.71 -11.73 -5.14
CA LEU A 395 -20.66 -12.36 -5.93
C LEU A 395 -20.57 -11.67 -7.29
N TRP A 396 -19.44 -11.03 -7.57
CA TRP A 396 -19.16 -10.36 -8.85
C TRP A 396 -18.07 -11.12 -9.60
N TYR A 397 -18.42 -11.59 -10.80
CA TYR A 397 -17.54 -12.33 -11.69
C TYR A 397 -17.17 -11.52 -12.92
N VAL A 398 -18.12 -10.80 -13.49
CA VAL A 398 -17.94 -10.03 -14.74
C VAL A 398 -18.57 -8.66 -14.61
N THR A 399 -18.22 -7.74 -15.52
CA THR A 399 -18.68 -6.35 -15.46
C THR A 399 -20.19 -6.19 -15.41
N GLU A 400 -20.97 -7.09 -16.01
CA GLU A 400 -22.43 -7.11 -15.93
C GLU A 400 -22.97 -7.23 -14.50
N ASP A 401 -22.27 -7.94 -13.61
CA ASP A 401 -22.69 -8.14 -12.21
C ASP A 401 -22.64 -6.82 -11.40
N TYR A 402 -21.87 -5.84 -11.87
CA TYR A 402 -21.66 -4.55 -11.20
C TYR A 402 -21.72 -3.37 -12.17
N ALA A 403 -22.46 -3.49 -13.27
CA ALA A 403 -22.45 -2.50 -14.36
C ALA A 403 -22.71 -1.06 -13.87
N GLN A 404 -23.59 -0.90 -12.87
CA GLN A 404 -23.89 0.38 -12.23
C GLN A 404 -22.70 1.02 -11.47
N TYR A 405 -21.71 0.23 -11.08
CA TYR A 405 -20.50 0.64 -10.37
C TYR A 405 -19.23 0.54 -11.23
N SER A 406 -19.34 0.18 -12.51
CA SER A 406 -18.20 -0.05 -13.41
C SER A 406 -17.23 1.14 -13.46
N ASP A 407 -17.75 2.37 -13.50
CA ASP A 407 -16.96 3.60 -13.47
C ASP A 407 -16.16 3.82 -12.17
N TRP A 408 -16.56 3.16 -11.08
CA TRP A 408 -15.83 3.20 -9.82
C TRP A 408 -14.62 2.26 -9.85
N PHE A 409 -14.68 1.18 -10.63
CA PHE A 409 -13.68 0.13 -10.63
C PHE A 409 -12.95 0.01 -11.98
N ARG A 410 -12.74 1.14 -12.65
CA ARG A 410 -12.06 1.28 -13.96
C ARG A 410 -10.69 0.59 -14.09
N PHE A 411 -10.11 0.13 -12.99
CA PHE A 411 -8.83 -0.57 -13.02
C PHE A 411 -8.97 -2.06 -12.87
N GLN A 412 -10.12 -2.65 -12.54
CA GLN A 412 -10.11 -3.97 -11.88
C GLN A 412 -10.34 -5.16 -12.79
N ASP A 413 -11.04 -4.98 -13.91
CA ASP A 413 -11.42 -6.08 -14.81
C ASP A 413 -10.97 -5.79 -16.26
N ASP A 414 -10.16 -4.76 -16.50
CA ASP A 414 -9.80 -4.35 -17.87
C ASP A 414 -8.82 -5.37 -18.51
N LEU A 415 -7.66 -5.66 -17.91
CA LEU A 415 -6.71 -6.67 -18.44
C LEU A 415 -7.30 -8.09 -18.48
N ASN A 416 -8.13 -8.40 -17.50
CA ASN A 416 -8.65 -9.73 -17.23
C ASN A 416 -10.12 -9.90 -17.66
N GLY A 417 -10.72 -8.91 -18.33
CA GLY A 417 -12.14 -8.89 -18.69
C GLY A 417 -12.51 -9.91 -19.76
N SER A 418 -11.51 -10.51 -20.42
CA SER A 418 -11.68 -11.66 -21.31
C SER A 418 -11.86 -13.00 -20.58
N ILE A 419 -11.65 -13.04 -19.26
CA ILE A 419 -11.91 -14.22 -18.43
C ILE A 419 -13.42 -14.28 -18.16
N LYS A 420 -14.06 -15.31 -18.68
CA LYS A 420 -15.52 -15.44 -18.60
C LYS A 420 -15.95 -15.94 -17.23
N LYS A 421 -17.23 -15.72 -16.88
CA LYS A 421 -17.79 -16.16 -15.60
C LYS A 421 -17.58 -17.65 -15.36
N GLU A 422 -17.81 -18.48 -16.38
CA GLU A 422 -17.67 -19.94 -16.30
C GLU A 422 -16.23 -20.41 -15.99
N GLU A 423 -15.23 -19.55 -16.21
CA GLU A 423 -13.82 -19.80 -15.92
C GLU A 423 -13.37 -19.23 -14.57
N LYS A 424 -14.29 -18.72 -13.75
CA LYS A 424 -13.99 -18.10 -12.46
C LYS A 424 -14.54 -18.92 -11.30
N LEU A 425 -13.81 -18.97 -10.19
CA LEU A 425 -14.23 -19.67 -8.98
C LEU A 425 -14.13 -18.76 -7.75
N ILE A 426 -15.22 -18.64 -7.01
CA ILE A 426 -15.24 -18.05 -5.67
C ILE A 426 -15.46 -19.17 -4.66
N THR A 427 -14.59 -19.23 -3.64
CA THR A 427 -14.80 -20.11 -2.49
C THR A 427 -14.82 -19.35 -1.17
N VAL A 428 -15.78 -19.72 -0.31
CA VAL A 428 -15.96 -19.08 1.00
C VAL A 428 -16.05 -20.13 2.09
N PHE A 429 -15.34 -19.91 3.20
CA PHE A 429 -15.52 -20.65 4.44
C PHE A 429 -16.43 -19.87 5.39
N SER A 430 -17.58 -20.46 5.73
CA SER A 430 -18.55 -19.87 6.65
C SER A 430 -19.19 -20.97 7.49
N GLN A 431 -18.63 -21.22 8.66
CA GLN A 431 -19.03 -22.34 9.52
C GLN A 431 -19.83 -21.89 10.75
N ARG A 432 -19.97 -20.58 10.97
CA ARG A 432 -20.62 -20.02 12.16
C ARG A 432 -21.41 -18.77 11.78
N GLU A 433 -22.72 -18.80 11.98
CA GLU A 433 -23.62 -17.65 11.76
C GLU A 433 -23.32 -16.97 10.41
N GLY A 434 -23.31 -17.76 9.34
CA GLY A 434 -22.90 -17.33 8.01
C GLY A 434 -23.95 -16.50 7.27
N PRO A 435 -23.52 -15.66 6.30
CA PRO A 435 -24.42 -14.79 5.55
C PRO A 435 -25.23 -15.53 4.50
N SER A 436 -26.16 -14.81 3.90
CA SER A 436 -26.78 -15.18 2.63
C SER A 436 -25.88 -14.79 1.44
N PHE A 437 -26.10 -15.39 0.27
CA PHE A 437 -25.32 -15.12 -0.95
C PHE A 437 -26.27 -14.80 -2.10
N SER A 438 -25.87 -13.86 -2.97
CA SER A 438 -26.68 -13.44 -4.12
C SER A 438 -26.88 -14.50 -5.20
N GLN A 439 -26.07 -15.57 -5.15
CA GLN A 439 -26.17 -16.72 -6.04
C GLN A 439 -26.16 -18.00 -5.21
N ASN A 440 -26.92 -19.00 -5.67
CA ASN A 440 -26.89 -20.34 -5.08
C ASN A 440 -25.53 -21.01 -5.37
N GLN A 441 -25.20 -22.04 -4.59
CA GLN A 441 -24.03 -22.86 -4.89
C GLN A 441 -24.16 -23.48 -6.28
N ASP A 442 -23.16 -23.26 -7.12
CA ASP A 442 -23.08 -23.77 -8.49
C ASP A 442 -21.64 -24.18 -8.82
N GLU A 443 -21.28 -24.27 -10.10
CA GLU A 443 -19.91 -24.62 -10.52
C GLU A 443 -18.88 -23.52 -10.18
N ASN A 444 -19.30 -22.25 -10.18
CA ASN A 444 -18.46 -21.06 -10.01
C ASN A 444 -18.47 -20.49 -8.58
N PHE A 445 -19.35 -20.98 -7.70
CA PHE A 445 -19.38 -20.65 -6.27
C PHE A 445 -19.47 -21.89 -5.37
N LYS A 446 -18.52 -22.02 -4.43
CA LYS A 446 -18.51 -23.09 -3.41
C LYS A 446 -18.49 -22.50 -2.00
N LEU A 447 -19.45 -22.93 -1.18
CA LEU A 447 -19.49 -22.61 0.25
C LEU A 447 -18.99 -23.80 1.07
N ASN A 448 -18.07 -23.54 1.99
CA ASN A 448 -17.38 -24.54 2.82
C ASN A 448 -16.85 -25.71 1.99
N PRO A 449 -16.06 -25.46 0.92
CA PRO A 449 -15.53 -26.55 0.13
C PRO A 449 -14.70 -27.47 1.03
N VAL A 450 -14.97 -28.77 0.93
CA VAL A 450 -14.08 -29.76 1.51
C VAL A 450 -12.77 -29.65 0.73
N LYS A 451 -11.70 -29.17 1.37
CA LYS A 451 -10.37 -29.20 0.74
C LYS A 451 -10.14 -30.65 0.29
N ALA A 452 -9.93 -30.86 -1.02
CA ALA A 452 -9.55 -32.16 -1.54
C ALA A 452 -8.43 -32.70 -0.63
N SER A 453 -8.58 -33.94 -0.18
CA SER A 453 -7.83 -34.51 0.94
C SER A 453 -6.31 -34.42 0.76
N GLY A 454 -5.71 -33.26 1.10
CA GLY A 454 -4.32 -33.01 1.42
C GLY A 454 -3.22 -33.58 0.51
N LYS A 455 -3.45 -33.90 -0.77
CA LYS A 455 -2.39 -34.49 -1.60
C LYS A 455 -1.48 -33.46 -2.27
N ASN A 456 -1.97 -32.26 -2.58
CA ASN A 456 -1.12 -31.14 -2.98
C ASN A 456 -1.75 -29.81 -2.56
N LEU A 457 -1.03 -29.03 -1.75
CA LEU A 457 -1.41 -27.68 -1.31
C LEU A 457 -1.60 -26.73 -2.49
N LEU A 458 -0.90 -27.00 -3.58
CA LEU A 458 -0.81 -26.18 -4.79
C LEU A 458 -1.72 -26.67 -5.90
N GLU A 459 -2.66 -27.59 -5.64
CA GLU A 459 -3.61 -28.00 -6.68
C GLU A 459 -4.51 -26.82 -7.08
N ASP A 460 -4.48 -26.44 -8.35
CA ASP A 460 -5.35 -25.39 -8.89
C ASP A 460 -6.64 -26.02 -9.45
N TYR A 461 -7.78 -25.38 -9.21
CA TYR A 461 -9.08 -25.94 -9.60
C TYR A 461 -9.26 -26.11 -11.13
N ARG A 462 -8.57 -25.30 -11.95
CA ARG A 462 -8.62 -25.43 -13.43
C ARG A 462 -7.52 -26.32 -13.97
N LEU A 463 -6.35 -26.23 -13.36
CA LEU A 463 -5.11 -26.78 -13.93
C LEU A 463 -4.67 -28.09 -13.28
N GLY A 464 -5.26 -28.44 -12.14
CA GLY A 464 -4.87 -29.58 -11.33
C GLY A 464 -3.52 -29.39 -10.66
N VAL A 465 -2.77 -30.48 -10.54
CA VAL A 465 -1.49 -30.55 -9.83
C VAL A 465 -0.37 -29.89 -10.66
N PRO A 466 0.53 -29.09 -10.04
CA PRO A 466 1.68 -28.54 -10.74
C PRO A 466 2.55 -29.60 -11.42
N MET A 467 3.13 -29.26 -12.57
CA MET A 467 4.05 -30.16 -13.27
C MET A 467 5.45 -30.18 -12.64
N ALA A 468 5.85 -29.07 -12.03
CA ALA A 468 7.10 -28.97 -11.25
C ALA A 468 6.91 -27.98 -10.10
N THR A 469 7.60 -28.27 -9.00
CA THR A 469 7.61 -27.43 -7.80
C THR A 469 9.02 -27.30 -7.26
N ALA A 470 9.34 -26.15 -6.70
CA ALA A 470 10.56 -25.90 -5.94
C ALA A 470 10.24 -25.10 -4.67
N THR A 471 11.19 -25.01 -3.75
CA THR A 471 11.02 -24.32 -2.47
C THR A 471 12.22 -23.41 -2.24
N GLY A 472 11.98 -22.21 -1.72
CA GLY A 472 13.04 -21.26 -1.36
C GLY A 472 12.50 -20.11 -0.53
N GLU A 473 13.38 -19.16 -0.20
CA GLU A 473 13.06 -17.97 0.60
C GLU A 473 12.92 -16.78 -0.33
N PHE A 474 11.70 -16.30 -0.57
CA PHE A 474 11.41 -15.27 -1.55
C PHE A 474 10.82 -13.98 -0.98
N SER A 475 10.36 -14.00 0.26
CA SER A 475 9.82 -12.82 0.94
C SER A 475 10.45 -12.70 2.32
N LEU A 476 10.94 -11.51 2.66
CA LEU A 476 11.52 -11.24 3.98
C LEU A 476 10.47 -11.09 5.10
N ASP A 477 9.21 -10.85 4.73
CA ASP A 477 8.10 -10.52 5.62
C ASP A 477 7.17 -11.71 5.92
N LEU A 478 7.31 -12.84 5.22
CA LEU A 478 6.53 -14.05 5.47
C LEU A 478 7.38 -15.11 6.19
N PRO A 479 6.79 -15.91 7.10
CA PRO A 479 7.52 -16.94 7.82
C PRO A 479 7.72 -18.19 6.94
N GLY A 480 8.92 -18.77 7.01
CA GLY A 480 9.23 -20.06 6.38
C GLY A 480 9.50 -19.94 4.87
N ASN A 481 9.79 -21.09 4.25
CA ASN A 481 10.03 -21.13 2.81
C ASN A 481 8.71 -21.11 2.04
N GLU A 482 8.72 -20.45 0.90
CA GLU A 482 7.62 -20.43 -0.05
C GLU A 482 7.83 -21.46 -1.17
N PHE A 483 6.72 -21.80 -1.82
CA PHE A 483 6.70 -22.73 -2.95
C PHE A 483 6.65 -21.97 -4.27
N VAL A 484 7.36 -22.48 -5.26
CA VAL A 484 7.28 -22.03 -6.64
C VAL A 484 6.76 -23.17 -7.47
N ALA A 485 5.83 -22.89 -8.38
CA ALA A 485 5.19 -23.90 -9.21
C ALA A 485 4.93 -23.44 -10.65
N ILE A 486 4.98 -24.42 -11.56
CA ILE A 486 4.59 -24.28 -12.97
C ILE A 486 3.60 -25.37 -13.37
N TRP A 487 2.80 -25.10 -14.39
CA TRP A 487 1.77 -25.99 -14.92
C TRP A 487 1.95 -26.24 -16.41
N ASP A 488 1.33 -27.32 -16.89
CA ASP A 488 1.34 -27.72 -18.29
C ASP A 488 0.35 -26.93 -19.16
N GLN A 489 -0.54 -26.16 -18.51
CA GLN A 489 -1.58 -25.32 -19.13
C GLN A 489 -1.36 -23.82 -18.78
N PRO A 490 -1.87 -22.88 -19.60
CA PRO A 490 -1.79 -21.46 -19.31
C PRO A 490 -2.48 -21.03 -17.99
N ILE A 491 -1.83 -20.13 -17.25
CA ILE A 491 -2.21 -19.70 -15.90
C ILE A 491 -2.77 -18.27 -15.83
N SER A 492 -2.61 -17.48 -16.89
CA SER A 492 -3.11 -16.11 -17.03
C SER A 492 -3.67 -15.87 -18.44
N ARG A 493 -4.62 -14.94 -18.56
CA ARG A 493 -5.16 -14.47 -19.83
C ARG A 493 -5.26 -12.96 -19.84
N ILE A 494 -4.59 -12.33 -20.80
CA ILE A 494 -4.54 -10.87 -20.95
C ILE A 494 -4.97 -10.51 -22.37
N ASN A 495 -6.02 -9.70 -22.50
CA ASN A 495 -6.58 -9.31 -23.81
C ASN A 495 -6.80 -10.51 -24.76
N GLU A 496 -7.49 -11.55 -24.28
CA GLU A 496 -7.78 -12.79 -25.02
C GLU A 496 -6.57 -13.68 -25.34
N LYS A 497 -5.38 -13.35 -24.84
CA LYS A 497 -4.16 -14.14 -25.02
C LYS A 497 -3.76 -14.85 -23.75
N ASP A 498 -3.55 -16.16 -23.87
CA ASP A 498 -3.15 -17.04 -22.76
C ASP A 498 -1.62 -17.04 -22.57
N TYR A 499 -1.18 -17.06 -21.32
CA TYR A 499 0.24 -17.07 -20.94
C TYR A 499 0.54 -18.10 -19.85
N TYR A 500 1.79 -18.56 -19.83
CA TYR A 500 2.41 -19.34 -18.78
C TYR A 500 3.24 -18.41 -17.90
N SER A 501 3.17 -18.58 -16.59
CA SER A 501 4.01 -17.87 -15.64
C SER A 501 4.35 -18.79 -14.49
N ILE A 502 5.35 -18.38 -13.71
CA ILE A 502 5.84 -19.07 -12.54
C ILE A 502 5.16 -18.46 -11.32
N LEU A 503 4.43 -19.26 -10.54
CA LEU A 503 3.64 -18.77 -9.41
C LEU A 503 4.36 -19.03 -8.10
N PHE A 504 4.24 -18.09 -7.16
CA PHE A 504 4.78 -18.17 -5.80
C PHE A 504 3.64 -18.32 -4.81
N PHE A 505 3.77 -19.26 -3.87
CA PHE A 505 2.78 -19.56 -2.85
C PHE A 505 3.40 -19.63 -1.47
N ASP A 506 2.68 -19.18 -0.46
CA ASP A 506 3.11 -19.38 0.93
C ASP A 506 2.86 -20.82 1.43
N ASP A 507 3.16 -21.05 2.70
CA ASP A 507 3.01 -22.34 3.39
C ASP A 507 1.55 -22.81 3.54
N LYS A 508 0.57 -21.95 3.20
CA LYS A 508 -0.86 -22.23 3.23
C LYS A 508 -1.47 -22.39 1.83
N GLY A 509 -0.68 -22.21 0.78
CA GLY A 509 -1.10 -22.34 -0.61
C GLY A 509 -1.79 -21.09 -1.16
N THR A 510 -1.64 -19.94 -0.49
CA THR A 510 -2.11 -18.67 -1.04
C THR A 510 -1.08 -18.15 -2.01
N GLU A 511 -1.54 -17.74 -3.20
CA GLU A 511 -0.69 -17.14 -4.20
C GLU A 511 -0.23 -15.74 -3.72
N ILE A 512 1.09 -15.54 -3.63
CA ILE A 512 1.69 -14.31 -3.10
C ILE A 512 2.41 -13.49 -4.17
N ASN A 513 2.81 -14.12 -5.29
CA ASN A 513 3.48 -13.44 -6.39
C ASN A 513 3.56 -14.30 -7.66
N ARG A 514 4.07 -13.70 -8.76
CA ARG A 514 4.34 -14.37 -10.04
C ARG A 514 5.63 -13.84 -10.68
N CYS A 515 6.22 -14.58 -11.62
CA CYS A 515 7.27 -14.08 -12.51
C CYS A 515 7.27 -14.84 -13.85
N GLY A 516 8.09 -14.40 -14.80
CA GLY A 516 8.37 -15.15 -16.04
C GLY A 516 7.15 -15.37 -16.92
N ARG A 517 6.34 -14.33 -17.14
CA ARG A 517 5.20 -14.38 -18.07
C ARG A 517 5.72 -14.67 -19.48
N SER A 518 5.22 -15.74 -20.08
CA SER A 518 5.71 -16.29 -21.35
C SER A 518 4.56 -16.88 -22.16
N GLU A 519 4.65 -16.78 -23.49
CA GLU A 519 3.74 -17.48 -24.42
C GLU A 519 4.16 -18.95 -24.60
N VAL A 520 5.40 -19.26 -24.24
CA VAL A 520 5.98 -20.60 -24.28
C VAL A 520 5.96 -21.19 -22.88
N LYS A 521 5.47 -22.43 -22.78
CA LYS A 521 5.42 -23.20 -21.54
C LYS A 521 6.81 -23.37 -20.90
N TRP A 522 6.86 -23.36 -19.58
CA TRP A 522 8.05 -23.72 -18.81
C TRP A 522 8.16 -25.25 -18.63
N LYS A 523 9.35 -25.81 -18.83
CA LYS A 523 9.65 -27.25 -18.71
C LYS A 523 10.03 -27.63 -17.28
N GLU A 524 10.93 -26.85 -16.71
CA GLU A 524 11.63 -27.13 -15.46
C GLU A 524 11.94 -25.82 -14.75
N ILE A 525 11.96 -25.87 -13.42
CA ILE A 525 12.34 -24.75 -12.56
C ILE A 525 13.35 -25.20 -11.51
N ALA A 526 14.25 -24.29 -11.12
CA ALA A 526 15.14 -24.44 -9.98
C ALA A 526 15.17 -23.14 -9.18
N VAL A 527 15.50 -23.24 -7.88
CA VAL A 527 15.46 -22.11 -6.95
C VAL A 527 16.78 -22.01 -6.20
N GLY A 528 17.36 -20.81 -6.10
CA GLY A 528 18.64 -20.62 -5.42
C GLY A 528 19.23 -19.22 -5.56
N TYR A 529 20.50 -19.10 -5.22
CA TYR A 529 21.29 -17.87 -5.32
C TYR A 529 22.16 -17.93 -6.58
N PHE A 530 21.57 -17.59 -7.73
CA PHE A 530 22.19 -17.86 -9.03
C PHE A 530 23.06 -16.69 -9.52
N THR A 531 22.57 -15.46 -9.36
CA THR A 531 23.28 -14.23 -9.77
C THR A 531 23.70 -13.37 -8.58
N LYS A 532 23.29 -13.77 -7.37
CA LYS A 532 23.59 -13.11 -6.09
C LYS A 532 24.02 -14.14 -5.06
N LYS A 533 24.42 -13.68 -3.87
CA LYS A 533 24.97 -14.54 -2.80
C LYS A 533 24.10 -14.60 -1.54
N GLU A 534 23.14 -13.69 -1.42
CA GLU A 534 22.26 -13.53 -0.25
C GLU A 534 21.00 -12.76 -0.66
N GLY A 535 20.01 -12.72 0.25
CA GLY A 535 18.73 -12.03 0.07
C GLY A 535 17.58 -12.96 -0.31
N GLU A 536 16.54 -12.43 -0.96
CA GLU A 536 15.47 -13.26 -1.55
C GLU A 536 16.07 -14.16 -2.64
N MET A 537 15.68 -15.43 -2.78
CA MET A 537 16.19 -16.34 -3.82
C MET A 537 15.67 -15.98 -5.23
N GLU A 538 16.30 -16.56 -6.25
CA GLU A 538 15.94 -16.44 -7.67
C GLU A 538 15.32 -17.74 -8.19
N VAL A 539 14.59 -17.64 -9.31
CA VAL A 539 14.06 -18.79 -10.03
C VAL A 539 14.75 -18.92 -11.39
N ALA A 540 15.33 -20.08 -11.66
CA ALA A 540 15.79 -20.47 -12.98
C ALA A 540 14.71 -21.26 -13.69
N ALA A 541 14.49 -21.04 -14.99
CA ALA A 541 13.53 -21.79 -15.79
C ALA A 541 14.04 -22.07 -17.20
N ILE A 542 13.61 -23.21 -17.76
CA ILE A 542 13.89 -23.61 -19.16
C ILE A 542 12.55 -23.72 -19.91
N PRO A 543 12.45 -23.24 -21.16
CA PRO A 543 11.24 -23.40 -21.95
C PRO A 543 11.05 -24.86 -22.41
N ALA A 544 9.79 -25.31 -22.50
CA ALA A 544 9.42 -26.64 -22.99
C ALA A 544 9.56 -26.79 -24.50
N GLU A 545 9.55 -25.67 -25.22
CA GLU A 545 9.69 -25.61 -26.67
C GLU A 545 10.77 -24.61 -27.04
N ALA A 546 11.41 -24.82 -28.19
CA ALA A 546 12.48 -23.97 -28.65
C ALA A 546 11.98 -22.55 -28.93
N ILE A 547 12.65 -21.54 -28.36
CA ILE A 547 12.45 -20.13 -28.70
C ILE A 547 13.51 -19.79 -29.75
N GLU A 548 13.08 -19.53 -30.98
CA GLU A 548 13.98 -19.31 -32.12
C GLU A 548 14.99 -20.46 -32.33
N GLY A 549 14.57 -21.70 -32.05
CA GLY A 549 15.43 -22.88 -32.16
C GLY A 549 16.33 -23.13 -30.94
N LYS A 550 16.20 -22.34 -29.86
CA LYS A 550 17.05 -22.40 -28.67
C LYS A 550 16.30 -22.78 -27.39
N TYR A 551 17.04 -23.36 -26.44
CA TYR A 551 16.60 -23.71 -25.08
C TYR A 551 17.50 -23.03 -24.04
N PRO A 552 17.38 -21.70 -23.86
CA PRO A 552 18.15 -20.97 -22.87
C PRO A 552 17.66 -21.22 -21.44
N VAL A 553 18.50 -20.89 -20.47
CA VAL A 553 18.14 -20.88 -19.05
C VAL A 553 17.88 -19.45 -18.62
N TYR A 554 16.66 -19.15 -18.22
CA TYR A 554 16.24 -17.83 -17.78
C TYR A 554 16.30 -17.72 -16.27
N ILE A 555 16.87 -16.63 -15.75
CA ILE A 555 16.88 -16.32 -14.32
C ILE A 555 15.92 -15.17 -14.05
N PHE A 556 14.99 -15.38 -13.13
CA PHE A 556 13.97 -14.40 -12.74
C PHE A 556 14.11 -14.02 -11.26
N ASP A 557 14.01 -12.72 -10.99
CA ASP A 557 13.62 -12.24 -9.67
C ASP A 557 12.08 -12.35 -9.52
N ARG A 558 11.61 -12.57 -8.29
CA ARG A 558 10.16 -12.60 -7.97
C ARG A 558 9.48 -11.31 -8.43
N GLY A 559 8.27 -11.40 -9.01
CA GLY A 559 7.47 -10.25 -9.42
C GLY A 559 7.81 -9.66 -10.79
N PHE A 560 8.79 -10.22 -11.52
CA PHE A 560 9.21 -9.70 -12.83
C PHE A 560 8.73 -10.58 -13.97
N GLN A 561 8.09 -9.99 -14.98
CA GLN A 561 7.74 -10.71 -16.21
C GLN A 561 8.98 -11.08 -17.05
N VAL A 562 10.00 -10.22 -17.07
CA VAL A 562 11.22 -10.42 -17.85
C VAL A 562 12.33 -11.05 -17.01
N PRO A 563 13.21 -11.86 -17.62
CA PRO A 563 14.37 -12.40 -16.93
C PRO A 563 15.34 -11.29 -16.55
N LYS A 564 15.97 -11.44 -15.39
CA LYS A 564 17.11 -10.65 -14.96
C LYS A 564 18.35 -11.01 -15.76
N GLU A 565 18.55 -12.30 -16.01
CA GLU A 565 19.69 -12.84 -16.74
C GLU A 565 19.27 -14.03 -17.62
N ILE A 566 19.94 -14.19 -18.76
CA ILE A 566 19.75 -15.31 -19.68
C ILE A 566 21.10 -16.03 -19.81
N LEU A 567 21.16 -17.27 -19.32
CA LEU A 567 22.31 -18.15 -19.43
C LEU A 567 22.11 -19.11 -20.61
N TYR A 568 23.21 -19.51 -21.25
CA TYR A 568 23.19 -20.48 -22.36
C TYR A 568 22.24 -20.07 -23.51
N GLY A 569 22.20 -18.77 -23.84
CA GLY A 569 21.31 -18.18 -24.86
C GLY A 569 21.27 -18.93 -26.21
N ASP A 570 22.41 -19.47 -26.63
CA ASP A 570 22.57 -20.13 -27.92
C ASP A 570 22.39 -21.66 -27.88
N ASN A 571 22.01 -22.24 -26.72
CA ASN A 571 21.87 -23.69 -26.57
C ASN A 571 20.77 -24.25 -27.47
N GLU A 572 21.09 -25.24 -28.28
CA GLU A 572 20.15 -25.96 -29.15
C GLU A 572 19.74 -27.32 -28.59
N ASN A 573 20.35 -27.79 -27.50
CA ASN A 573 20.06 -29.11 -26.92
C ASN A 573 18.70 -29.07 -26.16
N PRO A 574 17.65 -29.79 -26.63
CA PRO A 574 16.36 -29.87 -25.93
C PRO A 574 16.42 -30.67 -24.62
N ASP A 575 17.45 -31.49 -24.44
CA ASP A 575 17.66 -32.34 -23.27
C ASP A 575 18.46 -31.63 -22.15
N ILE A 576 18.63 -30.30 -22.26
CA ILE A 576 19.09 -29.47 -21.16
C ILE A 576 18.16 -29.63 -19.94
N THR A 577 18.78 -29.73 -18.76
CA THR A 577 18.10 -29.81 -17.45
C THR A 577 18.80 -28.92 -16.43
N ILE A 578 18.04 -28.42 -15.46
CA ILE A 578 18.53 -27.55 -14.38
C ILE A 578 18.22 -28.12 -13.00
N LYS A 579 19.09 -27.86 -12.04
CA LYS A 579 18.82 -28.13 -10.63
C LYS A 579 19.64 -27.20 -9.75
N THR A 580 19.27 -27.14 -8.47
CA THR A 580 20.05 -26.44 -7.44
C THR A 580 20.97 -27.43 -6.73
N ASP A 581 22.22 -27.04 -6.49
CA ASP A 581 23.16 -27.85 -5.69
C ASP A 581 23.00 -27.62 -4.17
N MET A 582 23.87 -28.24 -3.36
CA MET A 582 23.84 -28.08 -1.91
C MET A 582 24.25 -26.67 -1.43
N ASN A 583 24.93 -25.89 -2.27
CA ASN A 583 25.35 -24.52 -1.99
C ASN A 583 24.34 -23.49 -2.49
N GLN A 584 23.15 -23.93 -2.96
CA GLN A 584 22.14 -23.09 -3.57
C GLN A 584 22.56 -22.49 -4.92
N GLU A 585 23.55 -23.07 -5.60
CA GLU A 585 24.03 -22.63 -6.90
C GLU A 585 23.34 -23.40 -8.04
N LEU A 586 23.29 -22.78 -9.23
CA LEU A 586 22.68 -23.39 -10.41
C LEU A 586 23.60 -24.46 -11.00
N MET A 587 23.06 -25.66 -11.17
CA MET A 587 23.67 -26.71 -12.00
C MET A 587 22.91 -26.86 -13.31
N VAL A 588 23.63 -26.77 -14.43
CA VAL A 588 23.09 -27.02 -15.77
C VAL A 588 23.72 -28.28 -16.34
N LEU A 589 22.88 -29.22 -16.80
CA LEU A 589 23.31 -30.49 -17.35
C LEU A 589 22.85 -30.60 -18.80
N PHE A 590 23.79 -30.93 -19.68
CA PHE A 590 23.54 -31.27 -21.08
C PHE A 590 23.60 -32.79 -21.17
N GLN A 591 22.45 -33.42 -21.39
CA GLN A 591 22.35 -34.87 -21.56
C GLN A 591 22.58 -35.26 -23.02
#